data_AF-A0A963KTF0-F1
#
_entry.id   AF-A0A963KTF0-F1
#
_cell.length_a   1.000
_cell.length_b   1.000
_cell.length_c   1.000
_cell.angle_alpha   90.00
_cell.angle_beta   90.00
_cell.angle_gamma   90.00
#
_symmetry.space_group_name_H-M   'P 1'
#
loop_
_entity.id
_entity.type
_entity.pdbx_description
1 polymer ?
#
loop_
_entity_poly.entity_id
_entity_poly.type
_entity_poly.pdbx_seq_one_letter_code
_entity_poly.pdbx_strand_id
1 'polypeptide(L)'
;MYGLRLWSVRHANLFESFYRVFERGYVALAPLVRRIGPERIERPVTAVERAVKGALFDCRMCGRCVLSSTGMSCPMNCAKQMRNGPCGGVRPDGHCEVKPEMRCVWVQAHEGSRRMAGGDAIMDIQKPVDRSMEGSSSWLRVMGEKAPPPPTDGALAKKAESTAK
;
A
#
# COMPACT_ATOMS: atom_id res chain seq x y z
N MET A 1 0.65 18.84 6.11
CA MET A 1 0.73 17.43 5.63
C MET A 1 2.14 16.85 5.72
N TYR A 2 3.19 17.59 5.34
CA TYR A 2 4.59 17.09 5.37
C TYR A 2 5.05 16.54 6.75
N GLY A 3 4.67 17.20 7.86
CA GLY A 3 5.00 16.72 9.20
C GLY A 3 4.42 15.34 9.55
N LEU A 4 3.18 15.06 9.14
CA LEU A 4 2.55 13.74 9.32
C LEU A 4 3.25 12.66 8.50
N ARG A 5 3.62 12.97 7.26
CA ARG A 5 4.41 12.04 6.43
C ARG A 5 5.72 11.66 7.09
N LEU A 6 6.48 12.64 7.59
CA LEU A 6 7.73 12.38 8.29
C LEU A 6 7.51 11.59 9.58
N TRP A 7 6.44 11.89 10.33
CA TRP A 7 6.05 11.13 11.49
C TRP A 7 5.76 9.66 11.13
N SER A 8 5.04 9.41 10.04
CA SER A 8 4.75 8.06 9.53
C SER A 8 6.02 7.27 9.20
N VAL A 9 7.01 7.90 8.57
CA VAL A 9 8.31 7.26 8.29
C VAL A 9 9.08 6.95 9.59
N ARG A 10 9.08 7.86 10.56
CA ARG A 10 9.74 7.63 11.87
C ARG A 10 9.10 6.49 12.66
N HIS A 11 7.81 6.24 12.47
CA HIS A 11 7.03 5.18 13.12
C HIS A 11 6.72 4.02 12.16
N ALA A 12 7.60 3.76 11.18
CA ALA A 12 7.36 2.76 10.15
C ALA A 12 7.13 1.34 10.71
N ASN A 13 7.75 0.98 11.84
CA ASN A 13 7.51 -0.29 12.55
C ASN A 13 6.08 -0.43 13.09
N LEU A 14 5.54 0.63 13.68
CA LEU A 14 4.16 0.67 14.17
C LEU A 14 3.19 0.50 12.99
N PHE A 15 3.42 1.24 11.91
CA PHE A 15 2.61 1.16 10.70
C PHE A 15 2.73 -0.18 9.99
N GLU A 16 3.89 -0.81 9.99
CA GLU A 16 4.07 -2.17 9.47
C GLU A 16 3.25 -3.18 10.27
N SER A 17 3.35 -3.14 11.61
CA SER A 17 2.56 -4.00 12.49
C SER A 17 1.07 -3.81 12.24
N PHE A 18 0.61 -2.56 12.22
CA PHE A 18 -0.78 -2.22 11.92
C PHE A 18 -1.20 -2.72 10.53
N TYR A 19 -0.38 -2.50 9.51
CA TYR A 19 -0.67 -2.92 8.14
C TYR A 19 -0.80 -4.45 8.04
N ARG A 20 0.07 -5.22 8.71
CA ARG A 20 -0.01 -6.69 8.72
C ARG A 20 -1.32 -7.19 9.35
N VAL A 21 -1.75 -6.58 10.46
CA VAL A 21 -3.03 -6.92 11.11
C VAL A 21 -4.21 -6.50 10.25
N PHE A 22 -4.20 -5.26 9.76
CA PHE A 22 -5.24 -4.71 8.90
C PHE A 22 -5.40 -5.51 7.61
N GLU A 23 -4.30 -5.86 6.94
CA GLU A 23 -4.31 -6.66 5.72
C GLU A 23 -4.97 -8.03 5.96
N ARG A 24 -4.59 -8.74 7.02
CA ARG A 24 -5.20 -10.04 7.35
C ARG A 24 -6.71 -9.92 7.57
N GLY A 25 -7.12 -8.95 8.38
CA GLY A 25 -8.54 -8.70 8.66
C GLY A 25 -9.32 -8.32 7.41
N TYR A 26 -8.76 -7.40 6.60
CA TYR A 26 -9.37 -6.93 5.38
C TYR A 26 -9.47 -8.03 4.31
N VAL A 27 -8.42 -8.82 4.09
CA VAL A 27 -8.44 -9.96 3.16
C VAL A 27 -9.43 -11.03 3.60
N ALA A 28 -9.61 -11.26 4.91
CA ALA A 28 -10.61 -12.19 5.43
C ALA A 28 -12.05 -11.78 5.08
N LEU A 29 -12.31 -10.49 4.85
CA LEU A 29 -13.62 -9.97 4.42
C LEU A 29 -13.89 -10.17 2.91
N ALA A 30 -12.95 -10.72 2.14
CA ALA A 30 -13.10 -10.90 0.70
C ALA A 30 -14.37 -11.65 0.25
N PRO A 31 -14.83 -12.74 0.91
CA PRO A 31 -16.06 -13.42 0.52
C PRO A 31 -17.29 -12.51 0.62
N LEU A 32 -17.34 -11.66 1.65
CA LEU A 32 -18.41 -10.69 1.83
C LEU A 32 -18.36 -9.61 0.74
N VAL A 33 -17.18 -9.08 0.45
CA VAL A 33 -16.97 -8.09 -0.62
C VAL A 33 -17.40 -8.63 -1.98
N ARG A 34 -17.05 -9.89 -2.29
CA ARG A 34 -17.49 -10.58 -3.52
C ARG A 34 -19.01 -10.69 -3.60
N ARG A 35 -19.67 -10.97 -2.48
CA ARG A 35 -21.15 -11.07 -2.41
C ARG A 35 -21.84 -9.72 -2.58
N ILE A 36 -21.27 -8.64 -2.04
CA ILE A 36 -21.83 -7.28 -2.16
C ILE A 36 -21.59 -6.71 -3.56
N GLY A 37 -20.45 -7.04 -4.16
CA GLY A 37 -19.98 -6.55 -5.46
C GLY A 37 -18.88 -5.50 -5.28
N PRO A 38 -17.63 -5.74 -5.73
CA PRO A 38 -16.51 -4.82 -5.53
C PRO A 38 -16.76 -3.43 -6.17
N GLU A 39 -17.43 -3.39 -7.33
CA GLU A 39 -17.82 -2.15 -8.01
C GLU A 39 -18.66 -1.20 -7.13
N ARG A 40 -19.52 -1.77 -6.27
CA ARG A 40 -20.42 -0.97 -5.42
C ARG A 40 -19.68 -0.33 -4.25
N ILE A 41 -18.61 -0.97 -3.77
CA ILE A 41 -17.83 -0.48 -2.63
C ILE A 41 -16.57 0.29 -3.05
N GLU A 42 -16.18 0.24 -4.33
CA GLU A 42 -14.99 0.93 -4.85
C GLU A 42 -15.01 2.43 -4.49
N ARG A 43 -16.12 3.13 -4.74
CA ARG A 43 -16.24 4.57 -4.45
C ARG A 43 -16.07 4.92 -2.98
N PRO A 44 -16.86 4.35 -2.03
CA PRO A 44 -16.70 4.68 -0.62
C PRO A 44 -15.34 4.25 -0.06
N VAL A 45 -14.84 3.05 -0.43
CA VAL A 45 -13.53 2.58 0.02
C VAL A 45 -12.41 3.48 -0.50
N THR A 46 -12.48 3.91 -1.76
CA THR A 46 -11.54 4.87 -2.34
C THR A 46 -11.56 6.21 -1.60
N ALA A 47 -12.74 6.71 -1.23
CA ALA A 47 -12.86 7.97 -0.49
C ALA A 47 -12.19 7.87 0.90
N VAL A 48 -12.46 6.77 1.63
CA VAL A 48 -11.82 6.49 2.93
C VAL A 48 -10.31 6.33 2.76
N GLU A 49 -9.88 5.55 1.77
CA GLU A 49 -8.46 5.33 1.49
C GLU A 49 -7.74 6.64 1.18
N ARG A 50 -8.35 7.50 0.35
CA ARG A 50 -7.79 8.82 0.01
C ARG A 50 -7.66 9.70 1.24
N ALA A 51 -8.67 9.74 2.11
CA ALA A 51 -8.62 10.53 3.33
C ALA A 51 -7.52 10.04 4.28
N VAL A 52 -7.52 8.74 4.58
CA VAL A 52 -6.58 8.12 5.53
C VAL A 52 -5.15 8.17 5.00
N LYS A 53 -4.90 7.67 3.78
CA LYS A 53 -3.54 7.61 3.21
C LYS A 53 -3.05 8.97 2.74
N GLY A 54 -3.95 9.86 2.31
CA GLY A 54 -3.62 11.24 1.99
C GLY A 54 -3.09 11.98 3.21
N ALA A 55 -3.79 11.89 4.35
CA ALA A 55 -3.35 12.53 5.58
C ALA A 55 -2.04 11.97 6.15
N LEU A 56 -1.90 10.64 6.18
CA LEU A 56 -0.77 9.97 6.84
C LEU A 56 0.50 9.90 5.99
N PHE A 57 0.38 9.67 4.69
CA PHE A 57 1.52 9.33 3.82
C PHE A 57 1.68 10.29 2.63
N ASP A 58 0.82 11.31 2.52
CA ASP A 58 0.73 12.16 1.33
C ASP A 58 0.54 11.29 0.07
N CYS A 59 -0.41 10.35 0.14
CA CYS A 59 -0.65 9.37 -0.92
C CYS A 59 -1.22 10.03 -2.18
N ARG A 60 -0.65 9.68 -3.34
CA ARG A 60 -1.08 10.17 -4.67
C ARG A 60 -2.08 9.26 -5.38
N MET A 61 -2.67 8.29 -4.69
CA MET A 61 -3.71 7.40 -5.22
C MET A 61 -3.36 6.72 -6.56
N CYS A 62 -2.12 6.25 -6.72
CA CYS A 62 -1.64 5.57 -7.92
C CYS A 62 -2.19 4.14 -8.15
N GLY A 63 -3.27 3.74 -7.46
CA GLY A 63 -3.94 2.44 -7.61
C GLY A 63 -3.22 1.21 -7.04
N ARG A 64 -1.89 1.24 -6.89
CA ARG A 64 -1.11 0.16 -6.26
C ARG A 64 -0.17 0.70 -5.18
N CYS A 65 -0.43 0.34 -3.92
CA CYS A 65 0.34 0.79 -2.78
C CYS A 65 1.59 -0.08 -2.58
N VAL A 66 2.71 0.56 -2.26
CA VAL A 66 4.00 -0.10 -1.96
C VAL A 66 4.63 0.42 -0.66
N LEU A 67 3.83 1.04 0.21
CA LEU A 67 4.32 1.65 1.47
C LEU A 67 4.98 0.62 2.38
N SER A 68 4.51 -0.63 2.36
CA SER A 68 5.09 -1.76 3.10
C SER A 68 6.49 -2.13 2.62
N SER A 69 6.85 -1.79 1.38
CA SER A 69 8.19 -2.03 0.82
C SER A 69 9.07 -0.78 0.92
N THR A 70 8.47 0.41 0.92
CA THR A 70 9.20 1.68 0.86
C THR A 70 9.26 2.43 2.19
N GLY A 71 9.29 1.73 3.32
CA GLY A 71 9.52 2.36 4.63
C GLY A 71 8.44 3.37 5.04
N MET A 72 7.19 3.18 4.61
CA MET A 72 6.07 4.12 4.76
C MET A 72 6.27 5.48 4.05
N SER A 73 7.25 5.58 3.14
CA SER A 73 7.45 6.72 2.27
C SER A 73 6.81 6.47 0.91
N CYS A 74 5.81 7.27 0.50
CA CYS A 74 5.16 7.07 -0.79
C CYS A 74 6.08 7.52 -1.95
N PRO A 75 6.50 6.62 -2.87
CA PRO A 75 7.42 6.98 -3.96
C PRO A 75 6.83 7.98 -4.95
N MET A 76 5.50 8.10 -5.02
CA MET A 76 4.82 9.05 -5.90
C MET A 76 5.00 10.51 -5.46
N ASN A 77 5.52 10.75 -4.26
CA ASN A 77 5.93 12.09 -3.83
C ASN A 77 7.29 12.51 -4.40
N CYS A 78 8.01 11.61 -5.07
CA CYS A 78 9.25 11.95 -5.76
C CYS A 78 8.95 12.90 -6.91
N ALA A 79 9.78 13.93 -7.11
CA ALA A 79 9.63 14.86 -8.23
C ALA A 79 9.64 14.17 -9.60
N LYS A 80 10.34 13.03 -9.70
CA LYS A 80 10.41 12.19 -10.90
C LYS A 80 9.32 11.09 -10.97
N GLN A 81 8.49 10.97 -9.93
CA GLN A 81 7.45 9.93 -9.77
C GLN A 81 7.94 8.49 -10.04
N MET A 82 9.21 8.20 -9.76
CA MET A 82 9.78 6.87 -9.96
C MET A 82 9.41 5.94 -8.81
N ARG A 83 8.74 4.84 -9.15
CA ARG A 83 8.28 3.82 -8.20
C ARG A 83 9.40 2.93 -7.67
N ASN A 84 10.43 2.70 -8.47
CA ASN A 84 11.64 1.99 -8.07
C ASN A 84 12.80 2.99 -8.06
N GLY A 85 13.57 3.01 -6.99
CA GLY A 85 14.74 3.86 -6.83
C GLY A 85 15.84 3.12 -6.08
N PRO A 86 16.90 3.81 -5.62
CA PRO A 86 17.11 5.26 -5.71
C PRO A 86 17.38 5.75 -7.15
N CYS A 87 17.24 7.06 -7.36
CA CYS A 87 17.40 7.71 -8.67
C CYS A 87 18.82 8.25 -8.96
N GLY A 88 19.75 8.13 -8.02
CA GLY A 88 21.06 8.79 -8.05
C GLY A 88 21.04 10.30 -7.74
N GLY A 89 19.90 10.97 -7.89
CA GLY A 89 19.76 12.42 -7.73
C GLY A 89 19.57 12.92 -6.29
N VAL A 90 20.33 12.37 -5.35
CA VAL A 90 20.30 12.77 -3.93
C VAL A 90 21.43 13.75 -3.66
N ARG A 91 21.11 14.94 -3.16
CA ARG A 91 22.10 15.95 -2.77
C ARG A 91 22.87 15.49 -1.52
N PRO A 92 24.08 16.02 -1.24
CA PRO A 92 24.85 15.65 -0.04
C PRO A 92 24.11 15.87 1.28
N ASP A 93 23.22 16.86 1.32
CA ASP A 93 22.32 17.14 2.45
C ASP A 93 21.11 16.19 2.53
N GLY A 94 21.03 15.19 1.64
CA GLY A 94 19.96 14.21 1.46
C GLY A 94 18.64 14.75 0.89
N HIS A 95 18.63 15.95 0.31
CA HIS A 95 17.49 16.50 -0.42
C HIS A 95 17.46 16.06 -1.88
N CYS A 96 16.33 16.28 -2.56
CA CYS A 96 16.17 15.95 -3.97
C CYS A 96 16.94 16.94 -4.85
N GLU A 97 17.58 16.46 -5.93
CA GLU A 97 18.23 17.33 -6.92
C GLU A 97 17.25 18.27 -7.64
N VAL A 98 16.03 17.79 -7.94
CA VAL A 98 15.03 18.53 -8.73
C VAL A 98 14.30 19.55 -7.86
N LYS A 99 14.12 19.24 -6.57
CA LYS A 99 13.42 20.06 -5.58
C LYS A 99 14.28 20.18 -4.32
N PRO A 100 15.22 21.14 -4.26
CA PRO A 100 16.20 21.26 -3.18
C PRO A 100 15.58 21.40 -1.78
N GLU A 101 14.39 21.99 -1.69
CA GLU A 101 13.61 22.16 -0.46
C GLU A 101 12.94 20.86 0.03
N MET A 102 12.88 19.84 -0.82
CA MET A 102 12.23 18.57 -0.51
C MET A 102 13.27 17.53 -0.07
N ARG A 103 13.15 17.02 1.15
CA ARG A 103 13.91 15.83 1.58
C ARG A 103 13.62 14.68 0.61
N CYS A 104 14.67 13.99 0.14
CA CYS A 104 14.51 12.93 -0.83
C CYS A 104 13.59 11.82 -0.30
N VAL A 105 12.64 11.39 -1.14
CA VAL A 105 11.65 10.36 -0.81
C VAL A 105 12.30 9.00 -0.62
N TRP A 106 13.36 8.69 -1.39
CA TRP A 106 14.11 7.43 -1.28
C TRP A 106 15.05 7.39 -0.08
N VAL A 107 15.57 8.54 0.35
CA VAL A 107 16.29 8.65 1.63
C VAL A 107 15.32 8.35 2.78
N GLN A 108 14.12 8.96 2.77
CA GLN A 108 13.07 8.64 3.74
C GLN A 108 12.63 7.17 3.68
N ALA A 109 12.50 6.60 2.48
CA ALA A 109 12.12 5.20 2.31
C ALA A 109 13.16 4.27 2.95
N HIS A 110 14.45 4.53 2.72
CA HIS A 110 15.54 3.76 3.32
C HIS A 110 15.61 3.95 4.85
N GLU A 111 15.46 5.17 5.35
CA GLU A 111 15.41 5.45 6.79
C GLU A 111 14.21 4.75 7.47
N GLY A 112 13.07 4.70 6.80
CA GLY A 112 11.87 4.00 7.27
C GLY A 112 12.00 2.48 7.19
N SER A 113 12.54 1.95 6.10
CA SER A 113 12.70 0.50 5.92
C SER A 113 13.65 -0.10 6.95
N ARG A 114 14.71 0.62 7.32
CA ARG A 114 15.62 0.23 8.43
C ARG A 114 14.94 0.10 9.79
N ARG A 115 13.74 0.63 9.96
CA ARG A 115 12.94 0.52 11.19
C ARG A 115 11.97 -0.66 11.15
N MET A 116 11.69 -1.18 9.96
CA MET A 116 10.70 -2.25 9.75
C MET A 116 11.34 -3.62 9.89
N ALA A 117 10.56 -4.59 10.36
CA ALA A 117 10.95 -5.99 10.39
C ALA A 117 11.09 -6.57 8.97
N GLY A 118 10.24 -6.14 8.03
CA GLY A 118 10.33 -6.48 6.60
C GLY A 118 11.10 -5.45 5.77
N GLY A 119 12.09 -4.77 6.36
CA GLY A 119 12.81 -3.65 5.74
C GLY A 119 13.53 -3.99 4.43
N ASP A 120 13.92 -5.24 4.23
CA ASP A 120 14.63 -5.69 3.03
C ASP A 120 13.76 -5.66 1.77
N ALA A 121 12.42 -5.60 1.92
CA ALA A 121 11.48 -5.50 0.80
C ALA A 121 11.66 -4.20 -0.03
N ILE A 122 12.45 -3.23 0.46
CA ILE A 122 12.84 -2.05 -0.33
C ILE A 122 13.71 -2.42 -1.54
N MET A 123 14.38 -3.56 -1.50
CA MET A 123 15.22 -4.08 -2.59
C MET A 123 14.39 -4.81 -3.66
N ASP A 124 13.13 -5.14 -3.35
CA ASP A 124 12.25 -5.84 -4.29
C ASP A 124 11.80 -4.89 -5.40
N ILE A 125 12.00 -5.31 -6.64
CA ILE A 125 11.55 -4.56 -7.81
C ILE A 125 10.01 -4.58 -7.85
N GLN A 126 9.41 -3.40 -7.72
CA GLN A 126 7.97 -3.23 -7.77
C GLN A 126 7.47 -3.12 -9.21
N LYS A 127 6.26 -3.63 -9.47
CA LYS A 127 5.58 -3.47 -10.76
C LYS A 127 5.51 -1.99 -11.16
N PRO A 128 5.66 -1.62 -12.45
CA PRO A 128 5.51 -0.24 -12.91
C PRO A 128 4.19 0.41 -12.46
N VAL A 129 4.19 1.74 -12.34
CA VAL A 129 2.95 2.48 -12.13
C VAL A 129 2.11 2.35 -13.40
N ASP A 130 0.90 1.82 -13.26
CA ASP A 130 -0.10 1.84 -14.31
C ASP A 130 -1.11 2.96 -14.02
N ARG A 131 -1.09 3.97 -14.90
CA ARG A 131 -1.84 5.22 -14.77
C ARG A 131 -3.33 5.05 -15.01
N SER A 132 -3.75 3.98 -15.68
CA SER A 132 -5.18 3.69 -15.87
C SER A 132 -5.90 3.44 -14.53
N MET A 133 -5.15 3.06 -13.49
CA MET A 133 -5.65 2.84 -12.13
C MET A 133 -5.52 4.08 -11.22
N GLU A 134 -5.12 5.23 -11.73
CA GLU A 134 -5.01 6.42 -10.90
C GLU A 134 -6.38 6.82 -10.33
N GLY A 135 -6.41 7.17 -9.05
CA GLY A 135 -7.63 7.53 -8.33
C GLY A 135 -8.44 6.36 -7.77
N SER A 136 -8.04 5.11 -8.04
CA SER A 136 -8.74 3.90 -7.60
C SER A 136 -8.20 3.32 -6.28
N SER A 137 -8.95 2.44 -5.61
CA SER A 137 -8.55 1.88 -4.30
C SER A 137 -7.47 0.83 -4.43
N SER A 138 -6.33 1.02 -3.77
CA SER A 138 -5.31 -0.03 -3.68
C SER A 138 -5.65 -1.10 -2.64
N TRP A 139 -6.51 -0.82 -1.66
CA TRP A 139 -6.99 -1.85 -0.73
C TRP A 139 -7.76 -2.93 -1.48
N LEU A 140 -8.73 -2.57 -2.32
CA LEU A 140 -9.52 -3.55 -3.10
C LEU A 140 -8.65 -4.38 -4.06
N ARG A 141 -7.59 -3.80 -4.65
CA ARG A 141 -6.60 -4.58 -5.41
C ARG A 141 -5.90 -5.62 -4.55
N VAL A 142 -5.33 -5.21 -3.42
CA VAL A 142 -4.60 -6.13 -2.53
C VAL A 142 -5.49 -7.27 -2.07
N MET A 143 -6.76 -6.99 -1.76
CA MET A 143 -7.74 -8.04 -1.46
C MET A 143 -7.95 -8.98 -2.65
N GLY A 144 -8.14 -8.46 -3.87
CA GLY A 144 -8.27 -9.28 -5.07
C GLY A 144 -7.05 -10.16 -5.34
N GLU A 145 -5.84 -9.64 -5.07
CA GLU A 145 -4.58 -10.34 -5.29
C GLU A 145 -4.27 -11.40 -4.21
N LYS A 146 -4.64 -11.14 -2.94
CA LYS A 146 -4.29 -12.00 -1.79
C LYS A 146 -5.40 -12.90 -1.29
N ALA A 147 -6.66 -12.61 -1.62
CA ALA A 147 -7.77 -13.43 -1.15
C ALA A 147 -7.75 -14.82 -1.83
N PRO A 148 -8.11 -15.89 -1.09
CA PRO A 148 -8.20 -17.22 -1.67
C PRO A 148 -9.21 -17.22 -2.84
N PRO A 149 -9.02 -18.08 -3.84
CA PRO A 149 -10.00 -18.23 -4.92
C PRO A 149 -11.37 -18.60 -4.33
N PRO A 150 -12.48 -18.25 -5.01
CA PRO A 150 -13.80 -18.68 -4.57
C PRO A 150 -13.81 -20.21 -4.46
N PRO A 151 -14.48 -20.78 -3.43
CA PRO A 151 -14.64 -22.22 -3.34
C PRO A 151 -15.32 -22.72 -4.61
N THR A 152 -14.75 -23.75 -5.23
CA THR A 152 -15.37 -24.43 -6.37
C THR A 152 -16.65 -25.12 -5.91
N ASP A 153 -17.59 -25.34 -6.83
CA ASP A 153 -18.92 -25.90 -6.51
C ASP A 153 -18.84 -27.20 -5.70
N GLY A 154 -17.83 -28.04 -5.95
CA GLY A 154 -17.60 -29.28 -5.20
C GLY A 154 -17.15 -29.11 -3.74
N ALA A 155 -16.55 -27.98 -3.37
CA ALA A 155 -16.16 -27.68 -1.99
C ALA A 155 -17.35 -27.15 -1.15
N LEU A 156 -18.27 -26.44 -1.79
CA LEU A 156 -19.52 -25.96 -1.17
C LEU A 156 -20.47 -27.12 -0.85
N ALA A 157 -20.60 -28.08 -1.76
CA ALA A 157 -21.40 -29.29 -1.57
C ALA A 157 -20.92 -30.12 -0.35
N LYS A 158 -19.61 -30.39 -0.25
CA LYS A 158 -19.03 -31.14 0.88
C LYS A 158 -19.18 -30.43 2.22
N LYS A 159 -19.12 -29.10 2.23
CA LYS A 159 -19.29 -28.30 3.46
C LYS A 159 -20.75 -28.29 3.92
N ALA A 160 -21.71 -28.27 2.99
CA ALA A 160 -23.13 -28.41 3.29
C ALA A 160 -23.44 -29.81 3.89
N GLU A 161 -22.89 -30.88 3.32
CA GLU A 161 -23.04 -32.24 3.85
C GLU A 161 -22.39 -32.43 5.22
N SER A 162 -21.22 -31.81 5.46
CA SER A 162 -20.52 -31.87 6.76
C SER A 162 -21.21 -31.08 7.87
N THR A 163 -22.06 -30.10 7.54
CA THR A 163 -22.79 -29.29 8.55
C THR A 163 -24.17 -29.89 8.86
N ALA A 164 -24.59 -30.90 8.10
CA ALA A 164 -25.87 -31.60 8.25
C ALA A 164 -25.75 -32.95 9.02
N LYS A 165 -24.57 -33.29 9.53
CA LYS A 165 -24.31 -34.38 10.49
C LYS A 165 -24.02 -33.81 11.87
#